data_AF-C5CIZ1-F1
#
_entry.id   AF-C5CIZ1-F1
#
_cell.length_a   1.000
_cell.length_b   1.000
_cell.length_c   1.000
_cell.angle_alpha   90.00
_cell.angle_beta   90.00
_cell.angle_gamma   90.00
#
_symmetry.space_group_name_H-M   'P 1'
#
loop_
_entity.id
_entity.type
_entity.pdbx_description
1 polymer ?
#
loop_
_entity_poly.entity_id
_entity_poly.type
_entity_poly.pdbx_seq_one_letter_code
_entity_poly.pdbx_strand_id
1 'polypeptide(L)'
;MKKLPVDVGLVGDLMAFHSSFGFEEYKYLDTETGEVIHFCDDMIPPDIFNVEKEELMEMLKDKDEVTREIALKAFEIAWEDESGRYKKIPELSSRLVYKKMEEFVYNIEDERLRTKVLYTIKGKGAFARFRAFLDLHEEYRQAWLKFRDEFQREFAIEWLNSIGIDPIDKIQK
;
A
#
# COMPACT_ATOMS: atom_id res chain seq x y z
N MET A 1 17.98 -13.85 -8.14
CA MET A 1 16.78 -13.00 -8.01
C MET A 1 16.26 -12.69 -9.39
N LYS A 2 14.94 -12.71 -9.57
CA LYS A 2 14.26 -12.46 -10.84
C LYS A 2 14.11 -10.96 -11.05
N LYS A 3 14.57 -10.45 -12.19
CA LYS A 3 14.41 -9.04 -12.53
C LYS A 3 13.04 -8.79 -13.13
N LEU A 4 12.27 -7.87 -12.55
CA LEU A 4 10.93 -7.54 -13.01
C LEU A 4 10.69 -6.04 -13.04
N PRO A 5 9.93 -5.53 -14.00
CA PRO A 5 9.59 -4.12 -14.01
C PRO A 5 8.46 -3.92 -12.98
N VAL A 6 8.78 -3.34 -11.82
CA VAL A 6 7.86 -3.16 -10.69
C VAL A 6 7.77 -1.67 -10.37
N ASP A 7 6.56 -1.18 -10.10
CA ASP A 7 6.38 0.16 -9.52
C ASP A 7 6.64 0.09 -8.01
N VAL A 8 7.88 0.41 -7.63
CA VAL A 8 8.32 0.32 -6.23
C VAL A 8 7.62 1.36 -5.37
N GLY A 9 7.27 2.52 -5.94
CA GLY A 9 6.53 3.57 -5.26
C GLY A 9 5.13 3.10 -4.86
N LEU A 10 4.38 2.57 -5.83
CA LEU A 10 3.04 2.03 -5.58
C LEU A 10 3.04 0.87 -4.58
N VAL A 11 4.03 -0.03 -4.64
CA VAL A 11 4.18 -1.07 -3.60
C VAL A 11 4.31 -0.43 -2.22
N GLY A 12 5.22 0.55 -2.06
CA GLY A 12 5.43 1.25 -0.79
C GLY A 12 4.19 1.98 -0.29
N ASP A 13 3.45 2.64 -1.19
CA ASP A 13 2.19 3.30 -0.88
C ASP A 13 1.13 2.30 -0.38
N LEU A 14 0.98 1.16 -1.05
CA LEU A 14 0.02 0.12 -0.66
C LEU A 14 0.39 -0.57 0.66
N MET A 15 1.68 -0.70 0.98
CA MET A 15 2.11 -1.18 2.29
C MET A 15 1.67 -0.22 3.41
N ALA A 16 1.65 1.08 3.16
CA ALA A 16 1.26 2.10 4.14
C ALA A 16 -0.23 2.47 4.08
N PHE A 17 -0.96 1.96 3.10
CA PHE A 17 -2.38 2.23 2.93
C PHE A 17 -3.22 1.43 3.93
N HIS A 18 -4.04 2.12 4.71
CA HIS A 18 -5.02 1.50 5.61
C HIS A 18 -6.42 2.02 5.26
N SER A 19 -7.37 1.12 4.99
CA SER A 19 -8.73 1.51 4.63
C SER A 19 -9.37 2.33 5.74
N SER A 20 -9.97 3.46 5.37
CA SER A 20 -10.73 4.31 6.29
C SER A 20 -12.24 4.05 6.24
N PHE A 21 -12.70 3.23 5.28
CA PHE A 21 -14.11 3.04 4.97
C PHE A 21 -14.66 1.67 5.38
N GLY A 22 -13.84 0.83 6.03
CA GLY A 22 -14.26 -0.48 6.53
C GLY A 22 -14.33 -1.57 5.45
N PHE A 23 -13.95 -1.24 4.22
CA PHE A 23 -13.80 -2.18 3.11
C PHE A 23 -12.55 -3.05 3.29
N GLU A 24 -12.65 -4.31 2.91
CA GLU A 24 -11.49 -5.19 2.87
C GLU A 24 -10.62 -4.88 1.65
N GLU A 25 -9.31 -4.74 1.88
CA GLU A 25 -8.35 -4.34 0.85
C GLU A 25 -7.51 -5.53 0.40
N TYR A 26 -7.46 -5.73 -0.90
CA TYR A 26 -6.77 -6.83 -1.56
C TYR A 26 -5.60 -6.25 -2.36
N LYS A 27 -4.37 -6.53 -1.91
CA LYS A 27 -3.14 -5.93 -2.43
C LYS A 27 -2.15 -7.03 -2.78
N TYR A 28 -1.81 -7.18 -4.05
CA TYR A 28 -0.97 -8.26 -4.55
C TYR A 28 0.08 -7.75 -5.53
N LEU A 29 1.19 -8.47 -5.60
CA LEU A 29 2.16 -8.38 -6.67
C LEU A 29 2.10 -9.67 -7.48
N ASP A 30 1.96 -9.52 -8.79
CA ASP A 30 2.19 -10.59 -9.74
C ASP A 30 3.70 -10.82 -9.90
N THR A 31 4.19 -11.95 -9.40
CA THR A 31 5.63 -12.31 -9.45
C THR A 31 6.08 -12.80 -10.83
N GLU A 32 5.18 -12.90 -11.80
CA GLU A 32 5.53 -13.17 -13.19
C GLU A 32 5.77 -11.92 -14.01
N THR A 33 4.95 -10.90 -13.81
CA THR A 33 4.92 -9.69 -14.66
C THR A 33 5.46 -8.44 -13.95
N GLY A 34 5.47 -8.42 -12.61
CA GLY A 34 5.74 -7.23 -11.81
C GLY A 34 4.56 -6.25 -11.74
N GLU A 35 3.36 -6.69 -12.12
CA GLU A 35 2.12 -5.94 -11.96
C GLU A 35 1.71 -5.84 -10.49
N VAL A 36 1.29 -4.65 -10.08
CA VAL A 36 0.73 -4.39 -8.75
C VAL A 36 -0.78 -4.35 -8.89
N ILE A 37 -1.46 -5.20 -8.15
CA ILE A 37 -2.91 -5.38 -8.20
C ILE A 37 -3.48 -4.90 -6.87
N HIS A 38 -4.42 -3.95 -6.93
CA HIS A 38 -5.12 -3.44 -5.77
C HIS A 38 -6.61 -3.26 -6.08
N PHE A 39 -7.45 -3.81 -5.22
CA PHE A 39 -8.90 -3.61 -5.24
C PHE A 39 -9.46 -3.75 -3.82
N CYS A 40 -10.66 -3.22 -3.59
CA CYS A 40 -11.43 -3.51 -2.39
C CYS A 40 -12.68 -4.34 -2.71
N ASP A 41 -13.28 -4.95 -1.69
CA ASP A 41 -14.50 -5.74 -1.80
C ASP A 41 -15.69 -5.00 -2.43
N ASP A 42 -15.79 -3.67 -2.25
CA ASP A 42 -16.84 -2.84 -2.86
C ASP A 42 -16.70 -2.69 -4.39
N MET A 43 -15.54 -3.02 -4.96
CA MET A 43 -15.28 -2.95 -6.40
C MET A 43 -15.64 -4.24 -7.16
N ILE A 44 -16.04 -5.30 -6.45
CA ILE A 44 -16.36 -6.59 -7.02
C ILE A 44 -17.78 -7.02 -6.61
N PRO A 45 -18.46 -7.87 -7.39
CA PRO A 45 -19.74 -8.41 -6.96
C PRO A 45 -19.63 -9.12 -5.59
N PRO A 46 -20.64 -8.97 -4.71
CA PRO A 46 -20.72 -9.74 -3.48
C PRO A 46 -20.63 -11.24 -3.78
N ASP A 47 -20.09 -12.00 -2.83
CA ASP A 47 -19.99 -13.47 -2.90
C ASP A 47 -19.14 -14.01 -4.07
N ILE A 48 -18.35 -13.18 -4.75
CA ILE A 48 -17.43 -13.64 -5.82
C ILE A 48 -16.47 -14.74 -5.37
N PHE A 49 -16.15 -14.79 -4.08
CA PHE A 49 -15.32 -15.84 -3.48
C PHE A 49 -16.13 -17.08 -3.08
N ASN A 50 -17.41 -17.20 -3.44
CA ASN A 50 -18.25 -18.35 -3.10
C ASN A 50 -19.05 -18.87 -4.30
N VAL A 51 -18.71 -18.45 -5.52
CA VAL A 51 -19.40 -18.82 -6.75
C VAL A 51 -18.48 -19.60 -7.68
N GLU A 52 -19.08 -20.42 -8.54
CA GLU A 52 -18.36 -21.09 -9.62
C GLU A 52 -18.09 -20.12 -10.78
N LYS A 53 -17.15 -20.47 -11.66
CA LYS A 53 -16.73 -19.61 -12.77
C LYS A 53 -17.87 -19.26 -13.72
N GLU A 54 -18.75 -20.21 -14.03
CA GLU A 54 -19.89 -19.99 -14.91
C GLU A 54 -20.89 -18.97 -14.31
N GLU A 55 -21.13 -19.05 -13.01
CA GLU A 55 -22.00 -18.11 -12.29
C GLU A 55 -21.38 -16.72 -12.22
N LEU A 56 -20.07 -16.64 -11.95
CA LEU A 56 -19.33 -15.38 -12.04
C LEU A 56 -19.48 -14.73 -13.42
N MET A 57 -19.29 -15.50 -14.49
CA MET A 57 -19.43 -14.99 -15.86
C MET A 57 -20.84 -14.45 -16.13
N GLU A 58 -21.87 -15.08 -15.57
CA GLU A 58 -23.26 -14.57 -15.64
C GLU A 58 -23.42 -13.24 -14.90
N MET A 59 -22.94 -13.16 -13.65
CA MET A 59 -22.99 -11.95 -12.81
C MET A 59 -22.29 -10.75 -13.47
N LEU A 60 -21.26 -11.01 -14.26
CA LEU A 60 -20.44 -10.01 -14.94
C LEU A 60 -21.01 -9.55 -16.30
N LYS A 61 -22.02 -10.21 -16.87
CA LYS A 61 -22.54 -9.91 -18.23
C LYS A 61 -22.99 -8.47 -18.43
N ASP A 62 -23.54 -7.84 -17.40
CA ASP A 62 -24.07 -6.49 -17.44
C ASP A 62 -23.21 -5.47 -16.69
N LYS A 63 -22.04 -5.88 -16.18
CA LYS A 63 -21.09 -4.99 -15.50
C LYS A 63 -20.26 -4.21 -16.50
N ASP A 64 -19.74 -3.05 -16.09
CA ASP A 64 -18.77 -2.31 -16.89
C ASP A 64 -17.43 -3.06 -16.97
N GLU A 65 -16.60 -2.69 -17.95
CA GLU A 65 -15.33 -3.35 -18.24
C GLU A 65 -14.38 -3.39 -17.03
N VAL A 66 -14.31 -2.30 -16.27
CA VAL A 66 -13.42 -2.19 -15.11
C VAL A 66 -13.86 -3.16 -14.01
N THR A 67 -15.15 -3.18 -13.68
CA THR A 67 -15.69 -4.14 -12.70
C THR A 67 -15.44 -5.58 -13.12
N ARG A 68 -15.60 -5.91 -14.42
CA ARG A 68 -15.31 -7.26 -14.93
C ARG A 68 -13.85 -7.64 -14.78
N GLU A 69 -12.95 -6.75 -15.16
CA GLU A 69 -11.51 -6.98 -15.09
C GLU A 69 -11.06 -7.26 -13.65
N ILE A 70 -11.48 -6.42 -12.71
CA ILE A 70 -11.16 -6.57 -11.28
C ILE A 70 -11.76 -7.86 -10.74
N ALA A 71 -13.01 -8.16 -11.03
CA ALA A 71 -13.68 -9.37 -10.57
C ALA A 71 -12.99 -10.64 -11.08
N LEU A 72 -12.66 -10.69 -12.38
CA LEU A 72 -11.94 -11.83 -12.96
C LEU A 72 -10.54 -11.98 -12.35
N LYS A 73 -9.84 -10.86 -12.11
CA LYS A 73 -8.53 -10.90 -11.44
C LYS A 73 -8.64 -11.37 -9.99
N ALA A 74 -9.65 -10.92 -9.26
CA ALA A 74 -9.92 -11.37 -7.90
C ALA A 74 -10.21 -12.88 -7.84
N PHE A 75 -11.02 -13.38 -8.76
CA PHE A 75 -11.32 -14.81 -8.89
C PHE A 75 -10.07 -15.63 -9.22
N GLU A 76 -9.27 -15.18 -10.19
CA GLU A 76 -8.00 -15.83 -10.57
C GLU A 76 -7.06 -15.96 -9.36
N ILE A 77 -6.86 -14.88 -8.61
CA ILE A 77 -6.00 -14.86 -7.41
C ILE A 77 -6.53 -15.81 -6.34
N ALA A 78 -7.85 -15.87 -6.14
CA ALA A 78 -8.46 -16.65 -5.07
C ALA A 78 -8.55 -18.15 -5.38
N TRP A 79 -8.83 -18.52 -6.63
CA TRP A 79 -9.22 -19.89 -7.00
C TRP A 79 -8.29 -20.57 -8.00
N GLU A 80 -7.58 -19.81 -8.83
CA GLU A 80 -6.78 -20.37 -9.93
C GLU A 80 -5.26 -20.30 -9.66
N ASP A 81 -4.81 -19.57 -8.63
CA ASP A 81 -3.38 -19.44 -8.29
C ASP A 81 -2.82 -20.61 -7.45
N GLU A 82 -2.79 -21.81 -8.04
CA GLU A 82 -2.18 -22.99 -7.42
C GLU A 82 -0.66 -22.83 -7.21
N SER A 83 -0.02 -22.00 -8.04
CA SER A 83 1.44 -21.78 -8.05
C SER A 83 1.94 -20.81 -6.97
N GLY A 84 1.03 -20.01 -6.40
CA GLY A 84 1.37 -18.90 -5.52
C GLY A 84 2.10 -17.77 -6.24
N ARG A 85 1.75 -17.52 -7.52
CA ARG A 85 2.24 -16.43 -8.37
C ARG A 85 1.93 -15.06 -7.79
N TYR A 86 0.78 -14.90 -7.15
CA TYR A 86 0.36 -13.63 -6.56
C TYR A 86 0.81 -13.55 -5.10
N LYS A 87 1.70 -12.61 -4.79
CA LYS A 87 2.19 -12.39 -3.41
C LYS A 87 1.48 -11.21 -2.79
N LYS A 88 0.83 -11.44 -1.65
CA LYS A 88 0.18 -10.39 -0.86
C LYS A 88 1.22 -9.35 -0.42
N ILE A 89 0.95 -8.09 -0.70
CA ILE A 89 1.78 -6.97 -0.26
C ILE A 89 1.57 -6.79 1.25
N PRO A 90 2.62 -6.86 2.08
CA PRO A 90 2.48 -6.76 3.52
C PRO A 90 2.17 -5.32 3.94
N GLU A 91 1.49 -5.15 5.07
CA GLU A 91 1.22 -3.84 5.61
C GLU A 91 2.33 -3.38 6.56
N LEU A 92 2.70 -2.10 6.49
CA LEU A 92 3.52 -1.48 7.51
C LEU A 92 2.70 -1.38 8.79
N SER A 93 3.22 -1.98 9.86
CA SER A 93 2.58 -1.87 11.16
C SER A 93 2.49 -0.40 11.61
N SER A 94 1.39 -0.02 12.25
CA SER A 94 1.25 1.36 12.77
C SER A 94 2.37 1.72 13.75
N ARG A 95 2.97 0.75 14.45
CA ARG A 95 4.13 0.96 15.31
C ARG A 95 5.37 1.37 14.52
N LEU A 96 5.63 0.74 13.38
CA LEU A 96 6.74 1.06 12.50
C LEU A 96 6.57 2.46 11.90
N VAL A 97 5.38 2.75 11.37
CA VAL A 97 5.07 4.08 10.80
C VAL A 97 5.16 5.17 11.87
N TYR A 98 4.67 4.89 13.09
CA TYR A 98 4.82 5.80 14.23
C TYR A 98 6.29 6.07 14.56
N LYS A 99 7.16 5.05 14.55
CA LYS A 99 8.60 5.23 14.76
C LYS A 99 9.22 6.11 13.67
N LYS A 100 8.85 5.92 12.41
CA LYS A 100 9.32 6.77 11.29
C LYS A 100 8.85 8.22 11.45
N MET A 101 7.63 8.43 11.92
CA MET A 101 7.13 9.76 12.29
C MET A 101 7.96 10.39 13.41
N GLU A 102 8.33 9.65 14.46
CA GLU A 102 9.22 10.14 15.53
C GLU A 102 10.62 10.46 15.01
N GLU A 103 11.21 9.60 14.17
CA GLU A 103 12.51 9.81 13.53
C GLU A 103 12.51 11.12 12.71
N PHE A 104 11.46 11.35 11.92
CA PHE A 104 11.30 12.59 11.15
C PHE A 104 11.27 13.83 12.06
N VAL A 105 10.44 13.82 13.11
CA VAL A 105 10.33 14.97 14.02
C VAL A 105 11.62 15.19 14.77
N TYR A 106 12.34 14.13 15.13
CA TYR A 106 13.63 14.22 15.82
C TYR A 106 14.69 14.97 14.99
N ASN A 107 14.61 14.90 13.67
CA ASN A 107 15.52 15.58 12.75
C ASN A 107 15.16 17.05 12.46
N ILE A 108 14.09 17.59 13.06
CA ILE A 108 13.77 19.02 12.97
C ILE A 108 14.85 19.82 13.71
N GLU A 109 15.43 20.82 13.04
CA GLU A 109 16.51 21.65 13.57
C GLU A 109 16.07 22.54 14.75
N ASP A 110 14.88 23.14 14.66
CA ASP A 110 14.31 23.94 15.76
C ASP A 110 13.98 23.04 16.95
N GLU A 111 14.83 23.09 17.97
CA GLU A 111 14.71 22.30 19.20
C GLU A 111 13.40 22.56 19.96
N ARG A 112 12.90 23.80 19.96
CA ARG A 112 11.65 24.14 20.66
C ARG A 112 10.47 23.54 19.92
N LEU A 113 10.45 23.65 18.59
CA LEU A 113 9.42 23.05 17.77
C LEU A 113 9.45 21.53 17.85
N ARG A 114 10.63 20.91 17.69
CA ARG A 114 10.85 19.47 17.83
C ARG A 114 10.28 18.94 19.14
N THR A 115 10.67 19.55 20.26
CA THR A 115 10.20 19.13 21.60
C THR A 115 8.68 19.24 21.72
N LYS A 116 8.10 20.34 21.22
CA LYS A 116 6.65 20.55 21.22
C LYS A 116 5.92 19.46 20.43
N VAL A 117 6.37 19.18 19.21
CA VAL A 117 5.73 18.19 18.32
C VAL A 117 5.86 16.78 18.90
N LEU A 118 7.05 16.38 19.37
CA LEU A 118 7.27 15.07 20.01
C LEU A 118 6.37 14.88 21.24
N TYR A 119 6.11 15.93 22.01
CA TYR A 119 5.17 15.87 23.13
C TYR A 119 3.72 15.74 22.65
N THR A 120 3.34 16.48 21.61
CA THR A 120 1.99 16.48 21.03
C THR A 120 1.61 15.14 20.40
N ILE A 121 2.52 14.48 19.68
CA ILE A 121 2.22 13.27 18.90
C ILE A 121 2.19 11.98 19.73
N LYS A 122 1.99 12.05 21.05
CA LYS A 122 1.92 10.85 21.92
C LYS A 122 0.51 10.27 22.04
N GLY A 123 0.44 8.94 22.19
CA GLY A 123 -0.78 8.22 22.55
C GLY A 123 -1.85 8.17 21.44
N LYS A 124 -3.10 7.88 21.83
CA LYS A 124 -4.22 7.79 20.89
C LYS A 124 -4.40 9.11 20.13
N GLY A 125 -4.50 9.03 18.81
CA GLY A 125 -4.63 10.19 17.93
C GLY A 125 -3.30 10.84 17.49
N ALA A 126 -2.16 10.20 17.78
CA ALA A 126 -0.83 10.64 17.35
C ALA A 126 -0.77 11.06 15.87
N PHE A 127 -1.18 10.18 14.96
CA PHE A 127 -1.18 10.42 13.51
C PHE A 127 -2.03 11.63 13.11
N ALA A 128 -3.19 11.81 13.73
CA ALA A 128 -4.06 12.96 13.44
C ALA A 128 -3.41 14.28 13.88
N ARG A 129 -2.75 14.31 15.05
CA ARG A 129 -2.05 15.50 15.52
C ARG A 129 -0.79 15.80 14.72
N PHE A 130 -0.08 14.76 14.29
CA PHE A 130 1.06 14.93 13.39
C PHE A 130 0.62 15.50 12.04
N ARG A 131 -0.47 14.99 11.47
CA ARG A 131 -1.08 15.56 10.25
C ARG A 131 -1.47 17.02 10.46
N ALA A 132 -2.13 17.35 11.58
CA ALA A 132 -2.47 18.73 11.92
C ALA A 132 -1.23 19.64 12.05
N PHE A 133 -0.10 19.11 12.54
CA PHE A 133 1.17 19.83 12.53
C PHE A 133 1.65 20.09 11.09
N LEU A 134 1.65 19.08 10.22
CA LEU A 134 2.01 19.27 8.80
C LEU A 134 1.06 20.24 8.07
N ASP A 135 -0.23 20.26 8.44
CA ASP A 135 -1.26 21.20 7.94
C ASP A 135 -0.97 22.66 8.30
N LEU A 136 -0.25 22.90 9.39
CA LEU A 136 0.14 24.23 9.82
C LEU A 136 1.53 24.64 9.32
N HIS A 137 2.32 23.70 8.80
CA HIS A 137 3.71 23.93 8.43
C HIS A 137 4.07 23.25 7.10
N GLU A 138 3.95 24.01 6.01
CA GLU A 138 4.14 23.50 4.66
C GLU A 138 5.56 22.99 4.39
N GLU A 139 6.57 23.65 4.96
CA GLU A 139 7.98 23.24 4.85
C GLU A 139 8.21 21.82 5.40
N TYR A 140 7.56 21.48 6.52
CA TYR A 140 7.64 20.14 7.11
C TYR A 140 6.74 19.14 6.39
N ARG A 141 5.61 19.57 5.80
CA ARG A 141 4.83 18.70 4.92
C ARG A 141 5.68 18.20 3.76
N GLN A 142 6.32 19.11 3.03
CA GLN A 142 7.12 18.75 1.87
C GLN A 142 8.31 17.87 2.26
N ALA A 143 8.98 18.17 3.37
CA ALA A 143 10.05 17.33 3.91
C ALA A 143 9.53 15.95 4.34
N TRP A 144 8.35 15.88 4.98
CA TRP A 144 7.74 14.62 5.38
C TRP A 144 7.36 13.75 4.17
N LEU A 145 6.79 14.33 3.11
CA LEU A 145 6.44 13.58 1.91
C LEU A 145 7.68 12.91 1.31
N LYS A 146 8.79 13.64 1.15
CA LYS A 146 10.06 13.07 0.67
C LYS A 146 10.58 11.95 1.57
N PHE A 147 10.68 12.22 2.87
CA PHE A 147 11.13 11.24 3.85
C PHE A 147 10.25 9.98 3.86
N ARG A 148 8.94 10.17 3.73
CA ARG A 148 7.95 9.10 3.70
C ARG A 148 8.12 8.23 2.47
N ASP A 149 8.20 8.85 1.30
CA ASP A 149 8.33 8.14 0.03
C ASP A 149 9.66 7.36 0.01
N GLU A 150 10.74 7.92 0.56
CA GLU A 150 12.04 7.24 0.72
C GLU A 150 11.93 5.97 1.56
N PHE A 151 11.44 6.05 2.81
CA PHE A 151 11.40 4.84 3.66
C PHE A 151 10.37 3.81 3.18
N GLN A 152 9.26 4.24 2.58
CA GLN A 152 8.26 3.30 2.02
C GLN A 152 8.86 2.51 0.87
N ARG A 153 9.65 3.17 0.00
CA ARG A 153 10.37 2.51 -1.07
C ARG A 153 11.46 1.58 -0.55
N GLU A 154 12.16 1.95 0.52
CA GLU A 154 13.12 1.04 1.18
C GLU A 154 12.43 -0.25 1.62
N PHE A 155 11.32 -0.17 2.35
CA PHE A 155 10.55 -1.36 2.76
C PHE A 155 10.01 -2.16 1.58
N ALA A 156 9.55 -1.48 0.52
CA ALA A 156 9.10 -2.13 -0.70
C ALA A 156 10.23 -2.96 -1.34
N ILE A 157 11.42 -2.38 -1.49
CA ILE A 157 12.60 -3.06 -2.04
C ILE A 157 13.03 -4.22 -1.14
N GLU A 158 13.07 -4.02 0.18
CA GLU A 158 13.40 -5.08 1.14
C GLU A 158 12.46 -6.28 1.01
N TRP A 159 11.15 -6.02 0.95
CA TRP A 159 10.16 -7.07 0.76
C TRP A 159 10.29 -7.76 -0.61
N LEU A 160 10.40 -7.00 -1.70
CA LEU A 160 10.58 -7.56 -3.05
C LEU A 160 11.81 -8.48 -3.10
N ASN A 161 12.92 -8.02 -2.52
CA ASN A 161 14.14 -8.81 -2.43
C ASN A 161 13.93 -10.09 -1.59
N SER A 162 13.17 -10.01 -0.50
CA SER A 162 12.85 -11.16 0.35
C SER A 162 12.04 -12.25 -0.36
N ILE A 163 11.24 -11.89 -1.37
CA ILE A 163 10.51 -12.84 -2.22
C ILE A 163 11.26 -13.17 -3.52
N GLY A 164 12.54 -12.79 -3.61
CA GLY A 164 13.43 -13.13 -4.72
C GLY A 164 13.29 -12.26 -5.97
N ILE A 165 12.63 -11.10 -5.87
CA ILE A 165 12.44 -10.14 -6.96
C ILE A 165 13.45 -9.00 -6.83
N ASP A 166 14.15 -8.71 -7.92
CA ASP A 166 15.04 -7.57 -8.10
C ASP A 166 14.32 -6.52 -8.97
N PRO A 167 13.73 -5.46 -8.39
CA PRO A 167 12.87 -4.55 -9.13
C PRO A 167 13.66 -3.65 -10.10
N ILE A 168 13.22 -3.62 -11.35
CA ILE A 168 13.55 -2.58 -12.32
C ILE A 168 12.47 -1.52 -12.19
N ASP A 169 12.75 -0.45 -11.46
CA ASP A 169 11.72 0.53 -11.11
C ASP A 169 11.14 1.23 -12.34
N LYS A 170 9.82 1.08 -12.54
CA LYS A 170 9.10 1.62 -13.70
C LYS A 170 8.98 3.16 -13.67
N ILE A 171 9.15 3.81 -12.51
CA ILE A 171 8.94 5.26 -12.33
C ILE A 171 10.26 6.02 -12.09
N GLN A 172 11.37 5.64 -12.74
CA GLN A 172 12.50 6.56 -12.87
C GLN A 172 12.19 7.61 -13.95
N LYS A 173 11.48 8.68 -13.57
CA LYS A 173 11.44 9.96 -14.30
C LYS A 173 11.42 11.14 -13.34
#